data_AF-A0A0F8ZA10-F1
#
_entry.id   AF-A0A0F8ZA10-F1
#
_cell.length_a   1.000
_cell.length_b   1.000
_cell.length_c   1.000
_cell.angle_alpha   90.00
_cell.angle_beta   90.00
_cell.angle_gamma   90.00
#
_symmetry.space_group_name_H-M   'P 1'
#
loop_
_entity.id
_entity.type
_entity.pdbx_description
1 polymer ?
#
loop_
_entity_poly.entity_id
_entity_poly.type
_entity_poly.pdbx_seq_one_letter_code
_entity_poly.pdbx_strand_id
1 'polypeptide(L)'
;MPKLQDVTISEAELIEYLETSSDFAFELRCLQRLNDIGFRCRHGGSYTDPVTKKTRQFDMRAEKAHEKLSVQCAIECKNLTESFPLLVMCVPRTKDESFHELIMSYHPDLVKQSYPRASAFDTNCKSIRVQHPHSIYSAGALVGKSCVQVGKTLNGDICGNDAEVFEKWSQALASADDLADIASKKGEKQNNFHLAAVLPLLVVPNGKLWTVNYD
;
A
#
# COMPACT_ATOMS: atom_id res chain seq x y z
N MET A 1 -26.89 13.67 5.50
CA MET A 1 -27.02 13.86 4.04
C MET A 1 -26.97 15.34 3.74
N PRO A 2 -26.26 15.78 2.69
CA PRO A 2 -26.26 17.18 2.28
C PRO A 2 -27.67 17.60 1.84
N LYS A 3 -27.99 18.90 1.97
CA LYS A 3 -29.24 19.46 1.42
C LYS A 3 -29.13 19.49 -0.10
N LEU A 4 -30.05 18.82 -0.79
CA LEU A 4 -30.11 18.80 -2.24
C LEU A 4 -30.88 20.01 -2.77
N GLN A 5 -30.47 20.52 -3.94
CA GLN A 5 -31.25 21.48 -4.70
C GLN A 5 -32.32 20.74 -5.50
N ASP A 6 -33.46 21.40 -5.76
CA ASP A 6 -34.54 20.84 -6.58
C ASP A 6 -34.28 21.11 -8.08
N VAL A 7 -33.11 20.65 -8.56
CA VAL A 7 -32.65 20.79 -9.95
C VAL A 7 -32.22 19.41 -10.45
N THR A 8 -32.65 19.03 -11.65
CA THR A 8 -32.26 17.76 -12.27
C THR A 8 -30.79 17.80 -12.67
N ILE A 9 -30.04 16.76 -12.28
CA ILE A 9 -28.66 16.59 -12.72
C ILE A 9 -28.61 16.22 -14.20
N SER A 10 -27.74 16.91 -14.96
CA SER A 10 -27.53 16.66 -16.38
C SER A 10 -26.52 15.53 -16.62
N GLU A 11 -26.51 14.99 -17.84
CA GLU A 11 -25.50 14.02 -18.28
C GLU A 11 -24.08 14.60 -18.18
N ALA A 12 -23.88 15.87 -18.54
CA ALA A 12 -22.59 16.53 -18.47
C ALA A 12 -22.05 16.62 -17.02
N GLU A 13 -22.92 16.93 -16.05
CA GLU A 13 -22.54 16.95 -14.62
C GLU A 13 -22.22 15.55 -14.08
N LEU A 14 -22.90 14.51 -14.56
CA LEU A 14 -22.58 13.13 -14.22
C LEU A 14 -21.20 12.71 -14.76
N ILE A 15 -20.88 13.10 -16.00
CA ILE A 15 -19.56 12.87 -16.60
C ILE A 15 -18.48 13.59 -15.80
N GLU A 16 -18.69 14.88 -15.49
CA GLU A 16 -17.76 15.67 -14.67
C GLU A 16 -17.53 15.02 -13.30
N TYR A 17 -18.59 14.51 -12.65
CA TYR A 17 -18.46 13.80 -11.38
C TYR A 17 -17.60 12.53 -11.51
N LEU A 18 -17.80 11.73 -12.56
CA LEU A 18 -17.02 10.51 -12.79
C LEU A 18 -15.54 10.82 -13.08
N GLU A 19 -15.25 11.94 -13.73
CA GLU A 19 -13.89 12.34 -14.04
C GLU A 19 -13.15 12.91 -12.83
N THR A 20 -13.83 13.72 -12.01
CA THR A 20 -13.19 14.53 -10.96
C THR A 20 -13.34 13.97 -9.55
N SER A 21 -14.48 13.36 -9.25
CA SER A 21 -14.94 13.16 -7.87
C SER A 21 -15.24 11.70 -7.53
N SER A 22 -15.40 10.83 -8.51
CA SER A 22 -15.67 9.41 -8.28
C SER A 22 -14.43 8.65 -7.83
N ASP A 23 -14.44 8.18 -6.58
CA ASP A 23 -13.42 7.27 -6.03
C ASP A 23 -13.29 6.00 -6.88
N PHE A 24 -14.42 5.39 -7.26
CA PHE A 24 -14.45 4.18 -8.07
C PHE A 24 -13.80 4.38 -9.45
N ALA A 25 -14.08 5.50 -10.12
CA ALA A 25 -13.43 5.81 -11.40
C ALA A 25 -11.92 6.02 -11.24
N PHE A 26 -11.49 6.65 -10.13
CA PHE A 26 -10.07 6.80 -9.82
C PHE A 26 -9.38 5.45 -9.56
N GLU A 27 -10.02 4.54 -8.82
CA GLU A 27 -9.54 3.17 -8.61
C GLU A 27 -9.37 2.42 -9.92
N LEU A 28 -10.36 2.47 -10.83
CA LEU A 28 -10.28 1.79 -12.13
C LEU A 28 -9.14 2.33 -13.00
N ARG A 29 -8.85 3.64 -12.95
CA ARG A 29 -7.68 4.21 -13.64
C ARG A 29 -6.37 3.69 -13.06
N CYS A 30 -6.28 3.56 -11.74
CA CYS A 30 -5.12 2.98 -11.07
C CYS A 30 -4.94 1.50 -11.42
N LEU A 31 -6.04 0.72 -11.43
CA LEU A 31 -6.08 -0.68 -11.83
C LEU A 31 -5.57 -0.87 -13.26
N GLN A 32 -6.09 -0.07 -14.21
CA GLN A 32 -5.65 -0.11 -15.60
C GLN A 32 -4.15 0.15 -15.69
N ARG A 33 -3.65 1.18 -14.99
CA ARG A 33 -2.22 1.51 -15.02
C ARG A 33 -1.34 0.39 -14.48
N LEU A 34 -1.76 -0.31 -13.42
CA LEU A 34 -1.04 -1.46 -12.85
C LEU A 34 -1.01 -2.64 -13.84
N ASN A 35 -2.13 -2.92 -14.50
CA ASN A 35 -2.22 -3.94 -15.54
C ASN A 35 -1.28 -3.61 -16.72
N ASP A 36 -1.27 -2.36 -17.18
CA ASP A 36 -0.42 -1.90 -18.30
C ASP A 36 1.08 -2.10 -18.02
N ILE A 37 1.51 -1.96 -16.77
CA ILE A 37 2.92 -2.18 -16.37
C ILE A 37 3.20 -3.64 -15.94
N GLY A 38 2.24 -4.55 -16.17
CA GLY A 38 2.39 -5.99 -16.04
C GLY A 38 2.16 -6.56 -14.63
N PHE A 39 1.42 -5.87 -13.76
CA PHE A 39 0.94 -6.50 -12.53
C PHE A 39 -0.31 -7.34 -12.81
N ARG A 40 -0.42 -8.47 -12.12
CA ARG A 40 -1.69 -9.19 -11.96
C ARG A 40 -2.46 -8.57 -10.81
N CYS A 41 -3.63 -8.02 -11.10
CA CYS A 41 -4.40 -7.27 -10.10
C CYS A 41 -5.68 -8.01 -9.68
N ARG A 42 -6.08 -7.77 -8.44
CA ARG A 42 -7.43 -8.00 -7.92
C ARG A 42 -8.00 -6.64 -7.50
N HIS A 43 -9.18 -6.30 -8.00
CA HIS A 43 -9.91 -5.09 -7.64
C HIS A 43 -11.07 -5.48 -6.73
N GLY A 44 -11.06 -4.94 -5.51
CA GLY A 44 -11.99 -5.34 -4.46
C GLY A 44 -11.70 -6.72 -3.87
N GLY A 45 -12.16 -6.90 -2.64
CA GLY A 45 -12.11 -8.15 -1.90
C GLY A 45 -12.16 -7.87 -0.41
N SER A 46 -12.16 -8.93 0.39
CA SER A 46 -12.21 -8.82 1.85
C SER A 46 -11.01 -9.48 2.51
N TYR A 47 -10.66 -8.98 3.68
CA TYR A 47 -9.66 -9.58 4.57
C TYR A 47 -10.09 -9.41 6.04
N THR A 48 -9.47 -10.18 6.92
CA THR A 48 -9.65 -10.02 8.36
C THR A 48 -8.53 -9.15 8.88
N ASP A 49 -8.86 -7.97 9.41
CA ASP A 49 -7.90 -7.07 10.02
C ASP A 49 -7.16 -7.78 11.17
N PRO A 50 -5.82 -7.87 11.14
CA PRO A 50 -5.07 -8.65 12.12
C PRO A 50 -5.13 -8.05 13.53
N VAL A 51 -5.41 -6.75 13.66
CA VAL A 51 -5.51 -6.04 14.94
C VAL A 51 -6.95 -6.07 15.45
N THR A 52 -7.90 -5.61 14.64
CA THR A 52 -9.29 -5.44 15.08
C THR A 52 -10.13 -6.71 14.95
N LYS A 53 -9.64 -7.71 14.22
CA LYS A 53 -10.33 -8.97 13.87
C LYS A 53 -11.64 -8.76 13.10
N LYS A 54 -11.85 -7.57 12.55
CA LYS A 54 -13.03 -7.24 11.74
C LYS A 54 -12.77 -7.57 10.28
N THR A 55 -13.82 -7.97 9.58
CA THR A 55 -13.80 -8.03 8.12
C THR A 55 -13.71 -6.62 7.55
N ARG A 56 -12.74 -6.39 6.68
CA ARG A 56 -12.49 -5.14 5.96
C ARG A 56 -12.44 -5.42 4.47
N GLN A 57 -12.66 -4.38 3.66
CA GLN A 57 -12.44 -4.43 2.23
C GLN A 57 -11.11 -3.77 1.89
N PHE A 58 -10.49 -4.21 0.80
CA PHE A 58 -9.35 -3.51 0.20
C PHE A 58 -9.71 -3.02 -1.18
N ASP A 59 -9.11 -1.91 -1.61
CA ASP A 59 -9.35 -1.38 -2.96
C ASP A 59 -8.67 -2.28 -4.01
N MET A 60 -7.36 -2.52 -3.88
CA MET A 60 -6.62 -3.38 -4.81
C MET A 60 -5.52 -4.23 -4.16
N ARG A 61 -5.28 -5.40 -4.74
CA ARG A 61 -4.06 -6.19 -4.52
C ARG A 61 -3.38 -6.45 -5.85
N ALA A 62 -2.08 -6.18 -5.93
CA ALA A 62 -1.32 -6.35 -7.17
C ALA A 62 -0.11 -7.24 -6.94
N GLU A 63 0.19 -8.13 -7.90
CA GLU A 63 1.39 -8.97 -7.87
C GLU A 63 2.14 -8.87 -9.20
N LYS A 64 3.45 -8.63 -9.12
CA LYS A 64 4.37 -8.85 -10.23
C LYS A 64 5.41 -9.88 -9.81
N ALA A 65 5.50 -10.98 -10.55
CA ALA A 65 6.40 -12.09 -10.23
C ALA A 65 7.32 -12.39 -11.43
N HIS A 66 8.56 -12.73 -11.13
CA HIS A 66 9.56 -13.18 -12.08
C HIS A 66 10.37 -14.32 -11.46
N GLU A 67 10.22 -15.53 -11.98
CA GLU A 67 10.82 -16.75 -11.41
C GLU A 67 10.54 -16.88 -9.90
N LYS A 68 11.60 -16.85 -9.08
CA LYS A 68 11.58 -16.99 -7.61
C LYS A 68 11.42 -15.66 -6.89
N LEU A 69 11.15 -14.57 -7.61
CA LEU A 69 11.01 -13.23 -7.08
C LEU A 69 9.57 -12.75 -7.27
N SER A 70 9.03 -12.02 -6.28
CA SER A 70 7.79 -11.29 -6.48
C SER A 70 7.70 -10.01 -5.67
N VAL A 71 7.01 -9.02 -6.22
CA VAL A 71 6.52 -7.85 -5.50
C VAL A 71 5.01 -7.99 -5.36
N GLN A 72 4.52 -7.93 -4.13
CA GLN A 72 3.10 -7.91 -3.80
C GLN A 72 2.75 -6.56 -3.21
N CYS A 73 1.67 -5.95 -3.67
CA CYS A 73 1.21 -4.65 -3.20
C CYS A 73 -0.20 -4.77 -2.60
N ALA A 74 -0.38 -4.23 -1.39
CA ALA A 74 -1.69 -3.92 -0.83
C ALA A 74 -1.95 -2.44 -1.07
N ILE A 75 -2.96 -2.11 -1.86
CA ILE A 75 -3.14 -0.78 -2.42
C ILE A 75 -4.49 -0.23 -1.98
N GLU A 76 -4.46 0.95 -1.38
CA GLU A 76 -5.63 1.78 -1.09
C GLU A 76 -5.56 3.05 -1.94
N CYS A 77 -6.70 3.46 -2.47
CA CYS A 77 -6.86 4.68 -3.24
C CYS A 77 -7.55 5.74 -2.40
N LYS A 78 -7.13 6.99 -2.57
CA LYS A 78 -7.85 8.14 -2.04
C LYS A 78 -7.89 9.24 -3.08
N ASN A 79 -9.07 9.49 -3.65
CA ASN A 79 -9.26 10.55 -4.65
C ASN A 79 -9.31 11.93 -3.96
N LEU A 80 -8.12 12.52 -3.76
CA LEU A 80 -7.99 13.82 -3.11
C LEU A 80 -8.44 14.96 -4.05
N THR A 81 -9.05 15.99 -3.46
CA THR A 81 -9.45 17.21 -4.19
C THR A 81 -8.33 18.26 -4.21
N GLU A 82 -8.40 19.22 -5.13
CA GLU A 82 -7.44 20.33 -5.18
C GLU A 82 -7.53 21.26 -3.97
N SER A 83 -8.71 21.36 -3.36
CA SER A 83 -8.96 22.19 -2.18
C SER A 83 -8.45 21.56 -0.89
N PHE A 84 -8.11 20.28 -0.90
CA PHE A 84 -7.67 19.54 0.27
C PHE A 84 -6.56 18.49 -0.05
N PRO A 85 -5.43 18.93 -0.64
CA PRO A 85 -4.33 18.05 -1.02
C PRO A 85 -3.57 17.54 0.21
N LEU A 86 -2.77 16.49 0.02
CA LEU A 86 -1.91 15.90 1.03
C LEU A 86 -0.53 16.57 1.03
N LEU A 87 -0.12 17.07 2.20
CA LEU A 87 1.24 17.53 2.48
C LEU A 87 2.00 16.47 3.26
N VAL A 88 3.15 16.04 2.75
CA VAL A 88 4.08 15.12 3.43
C VAL A 88 5.29 15.89 3.94
N MET A 89 5.57 15.76 5.22
CA MET A 89 6.68 16.42 5.92
C MET A 89 7.85 15.46 5.98
N CYS A 90 8.94 15.82 5.32
CA CYS A 90 10.10 14.96 5.11
C CYS A 90 11.31 15.43 5.91
N VAL A 91 12.11 14.48 6.41
CA VAL A 91 13.43 14.72 7.01
C VAL A 91 14.46 13.74 6.42
N PRO A 92 15.77 13.97 6.55
CA PRO A 92 16.79 13.00 6.15
C PRO A 92 16.65 11.68 6.91
N ARG A 93 16.61 10.57 6.18
CA ARG A 93 16.51 9.23 6.76
C ARG A 93 17.74 8.85 7.56
N THR A 94 17.59 8.33 8.78
CA THR A 94 18.72 7.79 9.56
C THR A 94 19.18 6.44 9.04
N LYS A 95 20.38 5.97 9.45
CA LYS A 95 20.85 4.62 9.08
C LYS A 95 19.91 3.51 9.59
N ASP A 96 19.31 3.70 10.76
CA ASP A 96 18.50 2.66 11.41
C ASP A 96 17.14 2.44 10.74
N GLU A 97 16.63 3.43 10.01
CA GLU A 97 15.42 3.32 9.18
C GLU A 97 15.72 3.17 7.68
N SER A 98 17.00 3.04 7.32
CA SER A 98 17.45 2.79 5.94
C SER A 98 17.42 1.30 5.61
N PHE A 99 16.23 0.72 5.59
CA PHE A 99 16.05 -0.70 5.33
C PHE A 99 14.71 -1.04 4.67
N HIS A 100 14.64 -2.21 4.04
CA HIS A 100 13.40 -2.89 3.70
C HIS A 100 13.49 -4.36 4.10
N GLU A 101 12.34 -5.01 4.26
CA GLU A 101 12.24 -6.43 4.59
C GLU A 101 11.84 -7.22 3.36
N LEU A 102 12.48 -8.39 3.18
CA LEU A 102 12.09 -9.38 2.19
C LEU A 102 11.67 -10.67 2.91
N ILE A 103 10.60 -11.29 2.45
CA ILE A 103 10.15 -12.59 2.95
C ILE A 103 10.79 -13.66 2.07
N MET A 104 11.69 -14.46 2.64
CA MET A 104 12.22 -15.66 2.01
C MET A 104 11.44 -16.86 2.52
N SER A 105 10.70 -17.53 1.64
CA SER A 105 10.07 -18.83 1.93
C SER A 105 10.75 -19.96 1.16
N TYR A 106 10.72 -21.17 1.70
CA TYR A 106 11.36 -22.32 1.08
C TYR A 106 10.67 -23.63 1.41
N HIS A 107 10.75 -24.59 0.50
CA HIS A 107 10.33 -25.96 0.78
C HIS A 107 11.26 -26.59 1.85
N PRO A 108 10.71 -27.26 2.89
CA PRO A 108 11.49 -27.85 3.97
C PRO A 108 12.64 -28.74 3.50
N ASP A 109 12.45 -29.52 2.43
CA ASP A 109 13.43 -30.49 1.92
C ASP A 109 14.69 -29.85 1.30
N LEU A 110 14.65 -28.56 0.98
CA LEU A 110 15.84 -27.84 0.52
C LEU A 110 16.86 -27.63 1.64
N VAL A 111 16.42 -27.68 2.90
CA VAL A 111 17.28 -27.56 4.06
C VAL A 111 17.60 -28.97 4.55
N LYS A 112 18.76 -29.51 4.12
CA LYS A 112 19.28 -30.77 4.65
C LYS A 112 19.56 -30.59 6.14
N GLN A 113 18.78 -31.24 7.00
CA GLN A 113 19.02 -31.26 8.44
C GLN A 113 19.32 -32.67 8.92
N SER A 114 20.19 -32.77 9.92
CA SER A 114 20.73 -34.03 10.44
C SER A 114 19.88 -34.67 11.54
N TYR A 115 18.70 -34.12 11.86
CA TYR A 115 17.87 -34.54 13.00
C TYR A 115 16.39 -34.72 12.60
N PRO A 116 15.64 -35.61 13.27
CA PRO A 116 14.23 -35.87 12.96
C PRO A 116 13.36 -34.63 13.21
N ARG A 117 12.55 -34.26 12.22
CA ARG A 117 11.62 -33.13 12.26
C ARG A 117 10.34 -33.49 13.02
N ALA A 118 9.93 -32.60 13.91
CA ALA A 118 8.52 -32.45 14.27
C ALA A 118 7.95 -31.35 13.37
N SER A 119 7.07 -31.72 12.43
CA SER A 119 6.53 -30.82 11.39
C SER A 119 5.90 -29.55 11.94
N ALA A 120 5.42 -29.57 13.19
CA ALA A 120 4.84 -28.42 13.88
C ALA A 120 5.83 -27.28 14.17
N PHE A 121 7.15 -27.53 14.10
CA PHE A 121 8.19 -26.53 14.40
C PHE A 121 9.04 -26.15 13.17
N ASP A 122 8.73 -26.68 11.99
CA ASP A 122 9.47 -26.34 10.78
C ASP A 122 9.18 -24.90 10.35
N THR A 123 10.18 -24.04 10.51
CA THR A 123 10.12 -22.68 9.98
C THR A 123 10.48 -22.74 8.50
N ASN A 124 9.47 -22.62 7.64
CA ASN A 124 9.61 -22.62 6.17
C ASN A 124 9.75 -21.21 5.57
N CYS A 125 9.96 -20.20 6.43
CA CYS A 125 10.12 -18.82 6.03
C CYS A 125 11.03 -18.04 6.97
N LYS A 126 11.64 -16.95 6.47
CA LYS A 126 12.48 -16.01 7.23
C LYS A 126 12.29 -14.59 6.68
N SER A 127 12.39 -13.59 7.55
CA SER A 127 12.55 -12.19 7.12
C SER A 127 14.03 -11.89 6.88
N ILE A 128 14.33 -11.25 5.77
CA ILE A 128 15.67 -10.76 5.42
C ILE A 128 15.60 -9.23 5.40
N ARG A 129 16.29 -8.59 6.34
CA ARG A 129 16.45 -7.15 6.34
C ARG A 129 17.57 -6.73 5.40
N VAL A 130 17.23 -5.94 4.40
CA VAL A 130 18.20 -5.32 3.49
C VAL A 130 18.43 -3.89 3.95
N GLN A 131 19.64 -3.60 4.47
CA GLN A 131 20.01 -2.28 5.03
C GLN A 131 20.92 -1.49 4.07
N HIS A 132 21.14 -0.22 4.36
CA HIS A 132 22.16 0.61 3.68
C HIS A 132 23.54 -0.09 3.68
N PRO A 133 24.29 -0.10 2.55
CA PRO A 133 24.04 0.61 1.29
C PRO A 133 23.22 -0.18 0.25
N HIS A 134 22.73 -1.38 0.59
CA HIS A 134 22.03 -2.26 -0.34
C HIS A 134 20.51 -2.00 -0.41
N SER A 135 19.96 -1.26 0.56
CA SER A 135 18.55 -0.85 0.54
C SER A 135 18.29 0.21 -0.52
N ILE A 136 17.13 0.12 -1.19
CA ILE A 136 16.61 1.21 -2.02
C ILE A 136 16.31 2.48 -1.20
N TYR A 137 16.13 2.32 0.12
CA TYR A 137 15.97 3.41 1.07
C TYR A 137 17.33 3.77 1.67
N SER A 138 18.02 4.72 1.03
CA SER A 138 19.35 5.16 1.45
C SER A 138 19.31 6.10 2.65
N ALA A 139 20.37 6.06 3.47
CA ALA A 139 20.58 7.01 4.56
C ALA A 139 20.84 8.41 3.99
N GLY A 140 20.33 9.44 4.66
CA GLY A 140 20.39 10.83 4.23
C GLY A 140 19.37 11.22 3.16
N ALA A 141 18.82 10.27 2.40
CA ALA A 141 17.72 10.56 1.48
C ALA A 141 16.45 10.94 2.27
N LEU A 142 15.70 11.92 1.76
CA LEU A 142 14.48 12.41 2.41
C LEU A 142 13.42 11.32 2.54
N VAL A 143 12.73 11.31 3.68
CA VAL A 143 11.62 10.39 3.98
C VAL A 143 10.50 11.11 4.71
N GLY A 144 9.25 10.84 4.33
CA GLY A 144 8.08 11.35 5.04
C GLY A 144 8.00 10.81 6.46
N LYS A 145 7.80 11.71 7.43
CA LYS A 145 7.62 11.40 8.86
C LYS A 145 6.23 11.72 9.37
N SER A 146 5.57 12.66 8.72
CA SER A 146 4.21 13.08 9.04
C SER A 146 3.53 13.51 7.76
N CYS A 147 2.20 13.42 7.74
CA CYS A 147 1.40 13.93 6.64
C CYS A 147 0.13 14.59 7.17
N VAL A 148 -0.40 15.55 6.42
CA VAL A 148 -1.64 16.25 6.74
C VAL A 148 -2.34 16.69 5.46
N GLN A 149 -3.66 16.52 5.36
CA GLN A 149 -4.40 17.21 4.30
C GLN A 149 -4.65 18.64 4.73
N VAL A 150 -4.32 19.60 3.87
CA VAL A 150 -4.37 21.03 4.19
C VAL A 150 -5.38 21.71 3.28
N GLY A 151 -6.25 22.53 3.84
CA GLY A 151 -7.23 23.31 3.09
C GLY A 151 -7.60 24.61 3.76
N LYS A 152 -8.70 25.21 3.29
CA LYS A 152 -9.26 26.44 3.85
C LYS A 152 -10.69 26.22 4.31
N THR A 153 -11.03 26.81 5.46
CA THR A 153 -12.42 26.88 5.94
C THR A 153 -13.22 27.91 5.12
N LEU A 154 -14.54 27.98 5.34
CA LEU A 154 -15.41 29.00 4.73
C LEU A 154 -14.99 30.44 5.09
N ASN A 155 -14.33 30.63 6.23
CA ASN A 155 -13.82 31.93 6.67
C ASN A 155 -12.42 32.25 6.09
N GLY A 156 -11.82 31.32 5.34
CA GLY A 156 -10.50 31.47 4.73
C GLY A 156 -9.32 31.00 5.59
N ASP A 157 -9.58 30.60 6.85
CA ASP A 157 -8.55 30.08 7.76
C ASP A 157 -7.98 28.75 7.25
N ILE A 158 -6.68 28.54 7.43
CA ILE A 158 -6.02 27.28 7.10
C ILE A 158 -6.43 26.22 8.14
N CYS A 159 -6.86 25.06 7.66
CA CYS A 159 -7.14 23.90 8.49
C CYS A 159 -6.36 22.66 8.00
N GLY A 160 -6.12 21.73 8.91
CA GLY A 160 -5.43 20.48 8.65
C GLY A 160 -6.16 19.31 9.28
N ASN A 161 -6.29 18.20 8.55
CA ASN A 161 -6.77 16.91 9.05
C ASN A 161 -6.18 15.81 8.17
N ASP A 162 -5.89 14.64 8.74
CA ASP A 162 -5.39 13.49 7.99
C ASP A 162 -6.18 12.21 8.27
N ALA A 163 -7.26 12.28 9.04
CA ALA A 163 -7.99 11.09 9.50
C ALA A 163 -8.38 10.12 8.37
N GLU A 164 -8.86 10.63 7.23
CA GLU A 164 -9.27 9.79 6.10
C GLU A 164 -8.06 9.15 5.38
N VAL A 165 -6.98 9.90 5.24
CA VAL A 165 -5.72 9.41 4.64
C VAL A 165 -5.05 8.40 5.58
N PHE A 166 -5.03 8.68 6.88
CA PHE A 166 -4.51 7.78 7.90
C PHE A 166 -5.30 6.47 7.96
N GLU A 167 -6.63 6.54 7.86
CA GLU A 167 -7.48 5.35 7.81
C GLU A 167 -7.15 4.50 6.57
N LYS A 168 -7.08 5.10 5.39
CA LYS A 168 -6.74 4.40 4.14
C LYS A 168 -5.32 3.81 4.18
N TRP A 169 -4.34 4.56 4.66
CA TRP A 169 -2.98 4.04 4.87
C TRP A 169 -2.96 2.85 5.84
N SER A 170 -3.69 2.94 6.95
CA SER A 170 -3.80 1.85 7.93
C SER A 170 -4.48 0.61 7.36
N GLN A 171 -5.47 0.78 6.48
CA GLN A 171 -6.11 -0.32 5.76
C GLN A 171 -5.13 -1.00 4.80
N ALA A 172 -4.32 -0.24 4.05
CA ALA A 172 -3.28 -0.82 3.19
C ALA A 172 -2.26 -1.65 3.99
N LEU A 173 -1.82 -1.13 5.15
CA LEU A 173 -0.91 -1.83 6.06
C LEU A 173 -1.54 -3.12 6.61
N ALA A 174 -2.79 -3.07 7.06
CA ALA A 174 -3.50 -4.24 7.57
C ALA A 174 -3.78 -5.28 6.48
N SER A 175 -4.09 -4.85 5.25
CA SER A 175 -4.30 -5.74 4.10
C SER A 175 -2.98 -6.41 3.63
N ALA A 176 -1.83 -5.79 3.91
CA ALA A 176 -0.51 -6.37 3.61
C ALA A 176 -0.18 -7.60 4.47
N ASP A 177 -0.80 -7.76 5.65
CA ASP A 177 -0.58 -8.92 6.53
C ASP A 177 -0.93 -10.25 5.83
N ASP A 178 -2.10 -10.30 5.19
CA ASP A 178 -2.50 -11.45 4.35
C ASP A 178 -1.48 -11.73 3.22
N LEU A 179 -0.94 -10.68 2.59
CA LEU A 179 0.02 -10.83 1.51
C LEU A 179 1.36 -11.37 2.03
N ALA A 180 1.75 -11.00 3.26
CA ALA A 180 2.90 -11.56 3.95
C ALA A 180 2.69 -13.04 4.29
N ASP A 181 1.52 -13.43 4.76
CA ASP A 181 1.17 -14.84 4.98
C ASP A 181 1.23 -15.65 3.68
N ILE A 182 0.67 -15.11 2.58
CA ILE A 182 0.76 -15.73 1.26
C ILE A 182 2.23 -15.87 0.81
N ALA A 183 3.05 -14.83 0.99
CA ALA A 183 4.48 -14.84 0.64
C ALA A 183 5.25 -15.91 1.43
N SER A 184 4.92 -16.07 2.72
CA SER A 184 5.58 -17.00 3.63
C SER A 184 5.41 -18.48 3.23
N LYS A 185 4.34 -18.80 2.48
CA LYS A 185 3.99 -20.17 2.06
C LYS A 185 4.39 -20.47 0.61
N LYS A 186 4.93 -19.50 -0.12
CA LYS A 186 5.12 -19.60 -1.57
C LYS A 186 6.23 -20.59 -1.96
N GLY A 187 7.35 -20.59 -1.24
CA GLY A 187 8.45 -21.54 -1.49
C GLY A 187 8.02 -22.99 -1.31
N GLU A 188 7.26 -23.29 -0.25
CA GLU A 188 6.66 -24.61 -0.02
C GLU A 188 5.76 -25.02 -1.19
N LYS A 189 4.81 -24.17 -1.60
CA LYS A 189 3.91 -24.44 -2.73
C LYS A 189 4.64 -24.66 -4.06
N GLN A 190 5.82 -24.07 -4.24
CA GLN A 190 6.60 -24.15 -5.47
C GLN A 190 7.68 -25.25 -5.42
N ASN A 191 7.78 -26.00 -4.32
CA ASN A 191 8.89 -26.95 -4.07
C ASN A 191 10.27 -26.30 -4.29
N ASN A 192 10.40 -25.01 -3.96
CA ASN A 192 11.62 -24.24 -4.18
C ASN A 192 11.82 -23.19 -3.07
N PHE A 193 12.83 -22.33 -3.19
CA PHE A 193 12.85 -21.06 -2.46
C PHE A 193 12.14 -19.97 -3.28
N HIS A 194 11.55 -19.01 -2.57
CA HIS A 194 10.90 -17.83 -3.13
C HIS A 194 11.22 -16.61 -2.27
N LEU A 195 11.48 -15.47 -2.89
CA LEU A 195 11.75 -14.20 -2.24
C LEU A 195 10.67 -13.19 -2.63
N ALA A 196 10.06 -12.54 -1.65
CA ALA A 196 8.99 -11.59 -1.88
C ALA A 196 9.19 -10.27 -1.13
N ALA A 197 8.89 -9.17 -1.80
CA ALA A 197 8.62 -7.89 -1.16
C ALA A 197 7.11 -7.70 -1.03
N VAL A 198 6.65 -7.23 0.13
CA VAL A 198 5.24 -6.88 0.37
C VAL A 198 5.17 -5.39 0.69
N LEU A 199 4.44 -4.63 -0.12
CA LEU A 199 4.42 -3.17 -0.08
C LEU A 199 3.00 -2.66 0.15
N PRO A 200 2.69 -2.05 1.30
CA PRO A 200 1.48 -1.24 1.45
C PRO A 200 1.66 0.08 0.70
N LEU A 201 0.69 0.45 -0.13
CA LEU A 201 0.71 1.66 -0.95
C LEU A 201 -0.59 2.43 -0.79
N LEU A 202 -0.47 3.75 -0.59
CA LEU A 202 -1.58 4.69 -0.75
C LEU A 202 -1.37 5.43 -2.07
N VAL A 203 -2.37 5.37 -2.95
CA VAL A 203 -2.35 6.05 -4.25
C VAL A 203 -3.29 7.24 -4.21
N VAL A 204 -2.77 8.41 -4.59
CA VAL A 204 -3.52 9.67 -4.67
C VAL A 204 -3.38 10.29 -6.06
N PRO A 205 -4.31 11.15 -6.50
CA PRO A 205 -4.20 11.77 -7.81
C PRO A 205 -2.94 12.61 -7.98
N ASN A 206 -2.46 12.69 -9.22
CA ASN A 206 -1.32 13.55 -9.57
C ASN A 206 -1.61 15.01 -9.21
N GLY A 207 -0.58 15.74 -8.77
CA GLY A 207 -0.71 17.14 -8.35
C GLY A 207 -1.46 17.36 -7.03
N LYS A 208 -1.80 16.29 -6.29
CA LYS A 208 -2.44 16.36 -4.96
C LYS A 208 -1.55 15.92 -3.81
N LEU A 209 -0.30 15.55 -4.10
CA LEU A 209 0.71 15.24 -3.11
C LEU A 209 1.81 16.29 -3.18
N TRP A 210 2.05 16.94 -2.05
CA TRP A 210 3.11 17.93 -1.86
C TRP A 210 4.09 17.41 -0.81
N THR A 211 5.35 17.79 -0.94
CA THR A 211 6.38 17.47 0.05
C THR A 211 7.03 18.75 0.54
N VAL A 212 7.26 18.85 1.85
CA VAL A 212 8.15 19.85 2.45
C VAL A 212 9.34 19.11 3.07
N ASN A 213 10.55 19.62 2.83
CA ASN A 213 11.78 19.02 3.32
C ASN A 213 12.31 19.90 4.45
N TYR A 214 12.46 19.31 5.63
CA TYR A 214 13.13 19.93 6.77
C TYR A 214 14.57 19.43 6.84
N ASP A 215 15.46 20.32 7.26
CA ASP A 215 16.88 20.03 7.50
C ASP A 215 17.10 19.39 8.87
#